data_AF-A0A318PE71-F1
#
_entry.id   AF-A0A318PE71-F1
#
_cell.length_a   1.000
_cell.length_b   1.000
_cell.length_c   1.000
_cell.angle_alpha   90.00
_cell.angle_beta   90.00
_cell.angle_gamma   90.00
#
_symmetry.space_group_name_H-M   'P 1'
#
loop_
_entity.id
_entity.type
_entity.pdbx_description
1 polymer ?
#
loop_
_entity_poly.entity_id
_entity_poly.type
_entity_poly.pdbx_seq_one_letter_code
_entity_poly.pdbx_strand_id
1 'polypeptide(L)'
;MPISDWQLPAAYEHAKDIAAAGMAWEYLRRDDDYRRAFQRIKALPAPKPGGSKVFSKRWGLRFPCRSVAACRPHACFLDIGTLA
;
A
#
# COMPACT_ATOMS: atom_id res chain seq x y z
N MET A 1 -25.08 -19.93 -17.82
CA MET A 1 -24.44 -19.40 -16.59
C MET A 1 -25.35 -18.34 -16.01
N PRO A 2 -25.62 -18.31 -14.70
CA PRO A 2 -26.40 -17.24 -14.11
C PRO A 2 -25.65 -15.92 -14.26
N ILE A 3 -26.40 -14.85 -14.54
CA ILE A 3 -25.86 -13.49 -14.59
C ILE A 3 -25.50 -13.08 -13.16
N SER A 4 -24.34 -12.46 -12.95
CA SER A 4 -23.96 -12.01 -11.62
C SER A 4 -24.78 -10.79 -11.22
N ASP A 5 -25.29 -10.75 -9.99
CA ASP A 5 -26.09 -9.65 -9.43
C ASP A 5 -25.24 -8.44 -9.02
N TRP A 6 -24.30 -8.03 -9.87
CA TRP A 6 -23.33 -6.98 -9.60
C TRP A 6 -23.96 -5.60 -9.40
N GLN A 7 -25.27 -5.43 -9.63
CA GLN A 7 -25.98 -4.18 -9.35
C GLN A 7 -26.71 -4.17 -8.01
N LEU A 8 -26.85 -5.33 -7.34
CA LEU A 8 -27.53 -5.39 -6.04
C LEU A 8 -26.61 -4.81 -4.96
N PRO A 9 -27.07 -3.81 -4.17
CA PRO A 9 -26.29 -3.25 -3.08
C PRO A 9 -25.83 -4.30 -2.06
N ALA A 10 -26.67 -5.32 -1.82
CA ALA A 10 -26.37 -6.47 -0.98
C ALA A 10 -25.08 -7.23 -1.38
N ALA A 11 -24.70 -7.18 -2.66
CA ALA A 11 -23.47 -7.79 -3.15
C ALA A 11 -22.20 -7.07 -2.66
N TYR A 12 -22.31 -5.83 -2.16
CA TYR A 12 -21.20 -4.98 -1.72
C TYR A 12 -21.25 -4.57 -0.25
N GLU A 13 -22.19 -5.07 0.54
CA GLU A 13 -22.25 -4.74 1.98
C GLU A 13 -20.91 -5.04 2.67
N HIS A 14 -20.26 -6.14 2.32
CA HIS A 14 -18.93 -6.49 2.84
C HIS A 14 -17.82 -5.51 2.44
N ALA A 15 -17.97 -4.82 1.31
CA ALA A 15 -16.96 -3.85 0.85
C ALA A 15 -16.86 -2.62 1.77
N LYS A 16 -17.91 -2.34 2.55
CA LYS A 16 -17.92 -1.23 3.52
C LYS A 16 -16.97 -1.46 4.70
N ASP A 17 -16.72 -2.72 5.04
CA ASP A 17 -15.82 -3.11 6.13
C ASP A 17 -14.36 -3.29 5.68
N ILE A 18 -14.08 -3.19 4.38
CA ILE A 18 -12.73 -3.32 3.85
C ILE A 18 -11.95 -2.06 4.17
N ALA A 19 -10.88 -2.21 4.96
CA ALA A 19 -9.96 -1.12 5.24
C ALA A 19 -9.43 -0.49 3.94
N ALA A 20 -9.51 0.83 3.83
CA ALA A 20 -9.08 1.59 2.64
C ALA A 20 -7.61 1.28 2.25
N ALA A 21 -6.74 1.07 3.23
CA ALA A 21 -5.35 0.66 3.01
C ALA A 21 -5.25 -0.72 2.35
N GLY A 22 -6.11 -1.67 2.73
CA GLY A 22 -6.19 -3.00 2.12
C GLY A 22 -6.66 -2.92 0.67
N MET A 23 -7.69 -2.11 0.40
CA MET A 23 -8.17 -1.90 -0.98
C MET A 23 -7.13 -1.24 -1.87
N ALA A 24 -6.43 -0.22 -1.37
CA ALA A 24 -5.34 0.44 -2.09
C ALA A 24 -4.19 -0.53 -2.40
N TRP A 25 -3.87 -1.43 -1.46
CA TRP A 25 -2.86 -2.47 -1.67
C TRP A 25 -3.29 -3.51 -2.70
N GLU A 26 -4.56 -3.92 -2.70
CA GLU A 26 -5.13 -4.86 -3.67
C GLU A 26 -5.07 -4.34 -5.11
N TYR A 27 -5.26 -3.02 -5.29
CA TYR A 27 -5.09 -2.37 -6.58
C TYR A 27 -3.61 -2.36 -7.00
N LEU A 28 -2.73 -1.89 -6.11
CA LEU A 28 -1.30 -1.75 -6.39
C LEU A 28 -0.63 -3.07 -6.75
N ARG A 29 -0.98 -4.18 -6.09
CA ARG A 29 -0.39 -5.50 -6.37
C ARG A 29 -0.81 -6.10 -7.72
N ARG A 30 -1.92 -5.62 -8.30
CA ARG A 30 -2.43 -6.05 -9.61
C ARG A 30 -1.87 -5.22 -10.76
N ASP A 31 -1.27 -4.07 -10.46
CA ASP A 31 -0.58 -3.24 -11.44
C ASP A 31 0.69 -3.93 -11.96
N ASP A 32 0.79 -4.09 -13.28
CA ASP A 32 1.90 -4.78 -13.94
C ASP A 32 3.21 -4.00 -13.86
N ASP A 33 3.15 -2.67 -13.90
CA ASP A 33 4.32 -1.81 -13.78
C ASP A 33 4.87 -1.84 -12.36
N TYR A 34 3.99 -1.88 -11.35
CA TYR A 34 4.36 -2.09 -9.96
C TYR A 34 5.03 -3.45 -9.80
N ARG A 35 4.42 -4.52 -10.32
CA ARG A 35 4.96 -5.87 -10.25
C ARG A 35 6.36 -5.96 -10.86
N ARG A 36 6.56 -5.40 -12.06
CA ARG A 36 7.88 -5.35 -12.73
C ARG A 36 8.88 -4.50 -11.96
N ALA A 37 8.48 -3.35 -11.43
CA ALA A 37 9.36 -2.49 -10.64
C ALA A 37 9.78 -3.15 -9.32
N PHE A 38 8.85 -3.83 -8.64
CA PHE A 38 9.13 -4.57 -7.41
C PHE A 38 10.08 -5.75 -7.64
N GLN A 39 9.88 -6.54 -8.70
CA GLN A 39 10.80 -7.65 -9.04
C GLN A 39 12.22 -7.15 -9.35
N ARG A 40 12.36 -6.02 -10.05
CA ARG A 40 13.67 -5.38 -10.30
C ARG A 40 14.37 -4.98 -9.01
N ILE A 41 13.63 -4.44 -8.04
CA ILE A 41 14.17 -4.06 -6.72
C ILE A 41 14.56 -5.29 -5.91
N LYS A 42 13.74 -6.34 -5.95
CA LYS A 42 14.00 -7.61 -5.25
C LYS A 42 15.22 -8.34 -5.80
N ALA A 43 15.49 -8.24 -7.10
CA ALA A 43 16.63 -8.88 -7.76
C ALA A 43 17.97 -8.15 -7.53
N LEU A 44 17.95 -6.91 -7.03
CA LEU A 44 19.17 -6.16 -6.71
C LEU A 44 19.78 -6.66 -5.38
N PRO A 45 21.07 -7.01 -5.34
CA PRO A 45 21.74 -7.32 -4.07
C PRO A 45 21.73 -6.07 -3.18
N ALA A 46 21.13 -6.21 -1.99
CA ALA A 46 20.94 -5.20 -0.96
C ALA A 46 20.62 -3.77 -1.49
N PRO A 47 19.36 -3.31 -1.42
CA PRO A 47 19.01 -1.98 -1.92
C PRO A 47 19.87 -0.91 -1.24
N LYS A 48 20.61 -0.13 -2.04
CA LYS A 48 21.27 1.09 -1.57
C LYS A 48 20.27 1.92 -0.76
N PRO A 49 20.66 2.54 0.37
CA PRO A 49 19.75 3.20 1.31
C PRO A 49 18.92 4.37 0.75
N GLY A 50 19.02 4.71 -0.55
CA GLY A 50 18.16 5.68 -1.24
C GLY A 50 17.21 5.12 -2.30
N GLY A 51 17.35 3.85 -2.71
CA GLY A 51 16.56 3.26 -3.81
C GLY A 51 15.07 3.11 -3.46
N SER A 52 14.75 2.91 -2.18
CA SER A 52 13.36 2.78 -1.73
C SER A 52 12.61 4.12 -1.73
N LYS A 53 13.29 5.26 -1.54
CA LYS A 53 12.61 6.57 -1.41
C LYS A 53 11.93 7.02 -2.71
N VAL A 54 12.59 6.81 -3.85
CA VAL A 54 12.03 7.13 -5.18
C VAL A 54 10.87 6.19 -5.52
N PHE A 55 11.02 4.90 -5.22
CA PHE A 55 9.98 3.90 -5.39
C PHE A 55 8.74 4.20 -4.53
N SER A 56 8.96 4.49 -3.25
CA SER A 56 7.94 4.90 -2.29
C SER A 56 7.18 6.15 -2.72
N LYS A 57 7.88 7.18 -3.24
CA LYS A 57 7.22 8.39 -3.74
C LYS A 57 6.36 8.13 -4.98
N ARG A 58 6.84 7.29 -5.90
CA ARG A 58 6.11 6.96 -7.14
C ARG A 58 4.83 6.17 -6.86
N TRP A 59 4.87 5.24 -5.91
CA TRP A 59 3.75 4.32 -5.63
C TRP A 59 2.94 4.68 -4.37
N GLY A 60 3.27 5.79 -3.70
CA GLY A 60 2.61 6.22 -2.46
C GLY A 60 2.90 5.32 -1.24
N LEU A 61 3.82 4.37 -1.34
CA LEU A 61 4.14 3.43 -0.27
C LEU A 61 5.09 4.04 0.75
N ARG A 62 4.68 4.17 2.01
CA ARG A 62 5.61 4.39 3.13
C ARG A 62 5.91 3.06 3.79
N PHE A 63 7.09 2.50 3.52
CA PHE A 63 7.63 1.45 4.35
C PHE A 63 8.12 2.13 5.64
N PRO A 64 7.62 1.78 6.83
CA PRO A 64 8.30 2.18 8.04
C PRO A 64 9.75 1.70 7.91
N CYS A 65 10.71 2.60 8.12
CA CYS A 65 12.12 2.24 8.19
C CYS A 65 12.23 0.97 9.04
N ARG A 66 13.07 0.00 8.61
CA ARG A 66 13.34 -1.21 9.40
C ARG A 66 13.42 -0.79 10.86
N SER A 67 12.75 -1.53 11.75
CA SER A 67 12.91 -1.39 13.18
C SER A 67 14.38 -1.65 13.55
N VAL A 68 15.24 -0.65 13.32
CA VAL A 68 16.48 -0.49 14.06
C VAL A 68 16.02 -0.24 15.48
N ALA A 69 16.45 -1.11 16.38
CA ALA A 69 16.14 -1.02 17.78
C ALA A 69 16.29 0.44 18.25
N ALA A 70 15.20 1.00 18.76
CA ALA A 70 15.04 2.35 19.30
C ALA A 70 15.27 3.53 18.32
N CYS A 71 14.27 3.82 17.48
CA CYS A 71 14.06 5.21 17.03
C CYS A 71 13.28 5.95 18.12
N ARG A 72 13.86 7.03 18.68
CA ARG A 72 13.25 7.86 19.73
C ARG A 72 11.92 8.47 19.27
N PRO A 73 10.95 8.73 20.18
CA PRO A 73 9.53 8.85 19.87
C PRO A 73 9.09 10.23 19.34
N HIS A 74 9.88 10.93 18.53
CA HIS A 74 9.58 12.34 18.22
C HIS A 74 9.40 12.71 16.73
N ALA A 75 9.15 11.74 15.84
CA ALA A 75 8.90 12.04 14.43
C ALA A 75 7.82 11.18 13.76
N CYS A 76 6.99 10.47 14.54
CA CYS A 76 5.83 9.73 14.03
C CYS A 76 4.52 10.35 14.55
N PHE A 77 4.40 11.68 14.50
CA PHE A 77 3.11 12.31 14.73
C PHE A 77 2.33 12.28 13.40
N LEU A 78 1.47 11.28 13.28
CA LEU A 78 0.35 11.32 12.33
C LEU A 78 -0.69 12.26 12.95
N ASP A 79 -0.74 13.49 12.47
CA ASP A 79 -1.98 14.26 12.54
C ASP A 79 -2.89 13.67 11.45
N ILE A 80 -3.75 12.71 11.86
CA ILE A 80 -4.88 12.30 11.05
C ILE A 80 -5.89 13.42 11.21
N GLY A 81 -5.78 14.41 10.32
CA GLY A 81 -6.81 15.43 10.15
C GLY A 81 -8.14 14.74 9.88
N THR A 82 -9.00 14.80 10.89
CA THR A 82 -10.43 14.50 10.84
C THR A 82 -11.05 15.23 9.66
N LEU A 83 -11.57 14.49 8.68
CA LEU A 83 -12.53 15.02 7.71
C LEU A 83 -13.87 15.18 8.43
N ALA A 84 -14.30 16.43 8.59
CA ALA A 84 -15.68 16.84 8.81
C ALA A 84 -16.18 17.51 7.52
#